data_AF-A0A5B7D1W0-F1
#
_entry.id   AF-A0A5B7D1W0-F1
#
_cell.length_a   1.000
_cell.length_b   1.000
_cell.length_c   1.000
_cell.angle_alpha   90.00
_cell.angle_beta   90.00
_cell.angle_gamma   90.00
#
_symmetry.space_group_name_H-M   'P 1'
#
loop_
_entity.id
_entity.type
_entity.pdbx_description
1 polymer ?
#
loop_
_entity_poly.entity_id
_entity_poly.type
_entity_poly.pdbx_seq_one_letter_code
_entity_poly.pdbx_strand_id
1 'polypeptide(L)'
;MIHGVDATCFVLQVNYVVQEAIVVIKDIFRKYPNKYESIISTLCENLDTLDEPEARASMIWIIGEYAERIDNADELLESFLEGFHDENTQVQLQLLTAIVKLFLKRPTDTQELVQQVLSLATQDSDNPDLRDRGFIYWRLLSTDPGAAKEVVLAEKPLIAEETDLIEPTLLDELICHIASLASVYHKPPSAFVEGRTGLRRALPKHTLVAL
;
A
#
# COMPACT_ATOMS: atom_id res chain seq x y z
N MET A 1 -16.28 10.93 -20.76
CA MET A 1 -16.23 9.51 -20.35
C MET A 1 -16.02 9.32 -18.83
N ILE A 2 -16.14 10.38 -18.02
CA ILE A 2 -15.91 10.35 -16.57
C ILE A 2 -17.19 10.70 -15.76
N HIS A 3 -18.31 10.92 -16.44
CA HIS A 3 -19.64 11.20 -15.87
C HIS A 3 -20.55 9.95 -15.88
N GLY A 4 -19.96 8.75 -15.94
CA GLY A 4 -20.69 7.49 -16.08
C GLY A 4 -20.48 6.50 -14.93
N VAL A 5 -19.66 6.87 -13.94
CA VAL A 5 -19.48 6.12 -12.70
C VAL A 5 -20.44 6.64 -11.61
N ASP A 6 -21.47 7.39 -12.03
CA ASP A 6 -22.40 8.07 -11.15
C ASP A 6 -23.32 7.05 -10.44
N ALA A 7 -23.16 6.99 -9.12
CA ALA A 7 -24.06 6.51 -8.06
C ALA A 7 -24.53 5.05 -8.07
N THR A 8 -24.62 4.37 -9.22
CA THR A 8 -25.30 3.06 -9.31
C THR A 8 -24.44 1.91 -8.77
N CYS A 9 -23.10 2.03 -8.83
CA CYS A 9 -22.19 1.04 -8.23
C CYS A 9 -22.25 1.06 -6.70
N PHE A 10 -22.46 2.25 -6.12
CA PHE A 10 -22.66 2.44 -4.67
C PHE A 10 -24.01 1.88 -4.18
N VAL A 11 -25.02 1.85 -5.05
CA VAL A 11 -26.38 1.37 -4.74
C VAL A 11 -26.49 -0.17 -4.75
N LEU A 12 -25.50 -0.91 -5.28
CA LEU A 12 -25.57 -2.38 -5.36
C LEU A 12 -25.11 -3.15 -4.11
N GLN A 13 -24.70 -2.50 -3.02
CA GLN A 13 -24.21 -3.18 -1.81
C GLN A 13 -23.13 -4.26 -2.10
N VAL A 14 -22.34 -4.13 -3.17
CA VAL A 14 -21.22 -5.04 -3.39
C VAL A 14 -20.03 -4.49 -2.62
N ASN A 15 -20.01 -4.72 -1.31
CA ASN A 15 -18.97 -4.27 -0.38
C ASN A 15 -17.56 -4.49 -0.94
N TYR A 16 -17.33 -5.67 -1.53
CA TYR A 16 -16.09 -6.02 -2.22
C TYR A 16 -15.64 -4.98 -3.27
N VAL A 17 -16.55 -4.44 -4.09
CA VAL A 17 -16.18 -3.45 -5.13
C VAL A 17 -15.73 -2.13 -4.52
N VAL A 18 -16.36 -1.70 -3.42
CA VAL A 18 -15.96 -0.48 -2.71
C VAL A 18 -14.56 -0.64 -2.13
N GLN A 19 -14.28 -1.81 -1.57
CA GLN A 19 -12.98 -2.13 -0.97
C GLN A 19 -11.85 -2.18 -2.00
N GLU A 20 -12.05 -2.88 -3.11
CA GLU A 20 -11.13 -2.87 -4.25
C GLU A 20 -10.90 -1.45 -4.79
N ALA A 21 -11.98 -0.65 -4.88
CA ALA A 21 -11.86 0.74 -5.31
C ALA A 21 -10.99 1.57 -4.36
N ILE A 22 -11.06 1.36 -3.03
CA ILE A 22 -10.21 2.06 -2.05
C ILE A 22 -8.74 1.73 -2.26
N VAL A 23 -8.42 0.45 -2.51
CA VAL A 23 -7.04 0.00 -2.80
C VAL A 23 -6.50 0.72 -4.03
N VAL A 24 -7.29 0.75 -5.11
CA VAL A 24 -6.91 1.44 -6.36
C VAL A 24 -6.80 2.95 -6.16
N ILE A 25 -7.70 3.58 -5.40
CA ILE A 25 -7.66 5.02 -5.13
C ILE A 25 -6.40 5.40 -4.35
N LYS A 26 -5.98 4.59 -3.36
CA LYS A 26 -4.70 4.78 -2.67
C LYS A 26 -3.55 4.86 -3.69
N ASP A 27 -3.49 3.95 -4.66
CA ASP A 27 -2.41 3.95 -5.65
C ASP A 27 -2.51 5.12 -6.64
N ILE A 28 -3.72 5.54 -7.01
CA ILE A 28 -3.95 6.79 -7.76
C ILE A 28 -3.41 7.99 -6.98
N PHE A 29 -3.65 8.08 -5.67
CA PHE A 29 -3.15 9.17 -4.82
C PHE A 29 -1.63 9.14 -4.70
N ARG A 30 -1.02 7.95 -4.62
CA ARG A 30 0.44 7.81 -4.60
C ARG A 30 1.08 8.24 -5.92
N LYS A 31 0.39 8.05 -7.04
CA LYS A 31 0.87 8.44 -8.38
C LYS A 31 0.59 9.90 -8.73
N TYR A 32 -0.57 10.41 -8.32
CA TYR A 32 -1.05 11.76 -8.61
C TYR A 32 -1.44 12.49 -7.33
N PRO A 33 -0.46 12.86 -6.49
CA PRO A 33 -0.73 13.51 -5.21
C PRO A 33 -1.43 14.87 -5.41
N ASN A 34 -2.29 15.23 -4.45
CA ASN A 34 -2.98 16.54 -4.35
C ASN A 34 -3.90 16.92 -5.53
N LYS A 35 -4.40 15.96 -6.32
CA LYS A 35 -5.32 16.23 -7.46
C LYS A 35 -6.79 15.88 -7.22
N TYR A 36 -7.06 14.92 -6.34
CA TYR A 36 -8.37 14.25 -6.21
C TYR A 36 -8.89 14.23 -4.76
N GLU A 37 -8.54 15.26 -3.99
CA GLU A 37 -8.81 15.34 -2.55
C GLU A 37 -10.31 15.38 -2.20
N SER A 38 -11.14 15.87 -3.11
CA SER A 38 -12.60 15.95 -2.90
C SER A 38 -13.27 14.60 -2.68
N ILE A 39 -12.62 13.49 -3.08
CA ILE A 39 -13.14 12.13 -2.93
C ILE A 39 -12.93 11.62 -1.50
N ILE A 40 -11.99 12.18 -0.74
CA ILE A 40 -11.60 11.71 0.59
C ILE A 40 -12.80 11.71 1.56
N SER A 41 -13.63 12.75 1.54
CA SER A 41 -14.81 12.83 2.42
C SER A 41 -15.79 11.68 2.15
N THR A 42 -16.04 11.36 0.88
CA THR A 42 -16.91 10.25 0.49
C THR A 42 -16.32 8.89 0.88
N LEU A 43 -14.99 8.75 0.88
CA LEU A 43 -14.32 7.54 1.35
C LEU A 43 -14.49 7.34 2.87
N CYS A 44 -14.34 8.42 3.65
CA CYS A 44 -14.49 8.37 5.10
C CYS A 44 -15.93 8.02 5.53
N GLU A 45 -16.95 8.41 4.78
CA GLU A 45 -18.35 8.04 5.06
C GLU A 45 -18.62 6.52 5.00
N ASN A 46 -17.72 5.73 4.40
CA ASN A 46 -17.90 4.30 4.17
C ASN A 46 -16.96 3.40 5.00
N LEU A 47 -16.26 3.97 5.98
CA LEU A 47 -15.29 3.29 6.84
C LEU A 47 -15.87 2.07 7.57
N ASP A 48 -17.10 2.15 8.06
CA ASP A 48 -17.74 1.10 8.86
C ASP A 48 -18.00 -0.20 8.07
N THR A 49 -17.92 -0.14 6.75
CA THR A 49 -18.20 -1.29 5.87
C THR A 49 -16.96 -2.10 5.52
N LEU A 50 -15.75 -1.66 5.88
CA LEU A 50 -14.49 -2.30 5.45
C LEU A 50 -14.14 -3.53 6.30
N ASP A 51 -14.16 -4.72 5.69
CA ASP A 51 -13.76 -6.00 6.31
C ASP A 51 -12.43 -6.56 5.77
N GLU A 52 -12.02 -6.19 4.57
CA GLU A 52 -10.78 -6.64 3.94
C GLU A 52 -9.56 -5.88 4.50
N PRO A 53 -8.53 -6.59 5.00
CA PRO A 53 -7.34 -5.97 5.58
C PRO A 53 -6.62 -5.01 4.63
N GLU A 54 -6.58 -5.32 3.33
CA GLU A 54 -5.91 -4.48 2.35
C GLU A 54 -6.64 -3.15 2.13
N ALA A 55 -7.98 -3.19 2.10
CA ALA A 55 -8.80 -1.99 1.99
C ALA A 55 -8.71 -1.14 3.27
N ARG A 56 -8.77 -1.76 4.46
CA ARG A 56 -8.57 -1.09 5.76
C ARG A 56 -7.21 -0.41 5.84
N ALA A 57 -6.13 -1.13 5.51
CA ALA A 57 -4.78 -0.56 5.48
C ALA A 57 -4.69 0.60 4.46
N SER A 58 -5.27 0.43 3.28
CA SER A 58 -5.30 1.48 2.25
C SER A 58 -6.04 2.74 2.73
N MET A 59 -7.15 2.58 3.44
CA MET A 59 -7.89 3.69 4.03
C MET A 59 -7.10 4.41 5.12
N ILE A 60 -6.51 3.67 6.06
CA ILE A 60 -5.65 4.22 7.13
C ILE A 60 -4.46 4.98 6.52
N TRP A 61 -3.89 4.48 5.43
CA TRP A 61 -2.84 5.18 4.70
C TRP A 61 -3.32 6.54 4.17
N ILE A 62 -4.50 6.58 3.53
CA ILE A 62 -5.10 7.81 3.00
C ILE A 62 -5.33 8.81 4.14
N ILE A 63 -5.92 8.37 5.26
CA ILE A 63 -6.17 9.23 6.43
C ILE A 63 -4.85 9.81 6.95
N GLY A 64 -3.82 9.00 7.16
CA GLY A 64 -2.52 9.49 7.65
C GLY A 64 -1.78 10.41 6.66
N GLU A 65 -1.85 10.12 5.36
CA GLU A 65 -1.20 10.95 4.32
C GLU A 65 -1.89 12.31 4.17
N TYR A 66 -3.22 12.35 4.27
CA TYR A 66 -4.04 13.56 4.11
C TYR A 66 -4.59 14.13 5.42
N ALA A 67 -4.02 13.76 6.56
CA ALA A 67 -4.45 14.17 7.91
C ALA A 67 -4.55 15.68 8.16
N GLU A 68 -3.91 16.54 7.35
CA GLU A 68 -4.02 18.00 7.46
C GLU A 68 -5.34 18.54 6.88
N ARG A 69 -6.02 17.75 6.06
CA ARG A 69 -7.27 18.11 5.37
C ARG A 69 -8.50 17.44 5.98
N ILE A 70 -8.28 16.42 6.81
CA ILE A 70 -9.34 15.65 7.46
C ILE A 70 -9.38 16.12 8.92
N ASP A 71 -10.42 16.86 9.28
CA ASP A 71 -10.50 17.50 10.59
C ASP A 71 -10.58 16.47 11.74
N ASN A 72 -11.34 15.39 11.53
CA ASN A 72 -11.59 14.29 12.48
C ASN A 72 -10.66 13.07 12.27
N ALA A 73 -9.47 13.26 11.70
CA ALA A 73 -8.53 12.16 11.41
C ALA A 73 -8.09 11.40 12.66
N ASP A 74 -7.98 12.09 13.79
CA ASP A 74 -7.71 11.54 15.11
C ASP A 74 -8.79 10.57 15.57
N GLU A 75 -10.06 10.99 15.56
CA GLU A 75 -11.21 10.13 15.93
C GLU A 75 -11.30 8.90 15.03
N LEU A 76 -11.09 9.08 13.73
CA LEU A 76 -11.12 7.97 12.77
C LEU A 76 -10.01 6.95 13.05
N LEU A 77 -8.77 7.41 13.31
CA LEU A 77 -7.65 6.50 13.61
C LEU A 77 -7.77 5.86 15.01
N GLU A 78 -8.36 6.56 15.97
CA GLU A 78 -8.64 6.03 17.30
C GLU A 78 -9.60 4.84 17.24
N SER A 79 -10.65 4.90 16.40
CA SER A 79 -11.56 3.76 16.22
C SER A 79 -10.86 2.49 15.70
N PHE A 80 -9.85 2.63 14.84
CA PHE A 80 -9.01 1.50 14.42
C PHE A 80 -8.07 1.02 15.53
N LEU A 81 -7.70 1.89 16.47
CA LEU A 81 -6.79 1.57 17.56
C LEU A 81 -7.48 0.76 18.66
N GLU A 82 -8.78 0.94 18.89
CA GLU A 82 -9.56 0.16 19.87
C GLU A 82 -9.48 -1.36 19.60
N GLY A 83 -9.44 -1.77 18.32
CA GLY A 83 -9.33 -3.16 17.87
C GLY A 83 -7.90 -3.61 17.51
N PHE A 84 -6.86 -2.89 17.92
CA PHE A 84 -5.50 -3.04 17.36
C PHE A 84 -4.97 -4.49 17.31
N HIS A 85 -5.18 -5.27 18.37
CA HIS A 85 -4.67 -6.65 18.45
C HIS A 85 -5.43 -7.65 17.60
N ASP A 86 -6.70 -7.36 17.28
CA ASP A 86 -7.54 -8.21 16.44
C ASP A 86 -7.33 -7.92 14.94
N GLU A 87 -6.69 -6.80 14.62
CA GLU A 87 -6.36 -6.41 13.25
C GLU A 87 -5.20 -7.22 12.66
N ASN A 88 -5.19 -7.32 11.32
CA ASN A 88 -4.08 -7.92 10.60
C ASN A 88 -2.80 -7.10 10.77
N THR A 89 -1.63 -7.77 10.80
CA THR A 89 -0.32 -7.10 10.91
C THR A 89 -0.12 -5.97 9.90
N GLN A 90 -0.60 -6.11 8.66
CA GLN A 90 -0.50 -5.04 7.67
C GLN A 90 -1.26 -3.77 8.08
N VAL A 91 -2.43 -3.93 8.70
CA VAL A 91 -3.27 -2.84 9.22
C VAL A 91 -2.58 -2.21 10.43
N GLN A 92 -2.07 -3.02 11.36
CA GLN A 92 -1.33 -2.55 12.53
C GLN A 92 -0.11 -1.68 12.16
N LEU A 93 0.70 -2.16 11.20
CA LEU A 93 1.87 -1.43 10.70
C LEU A 93 1.46 -0.09 10.04
N GLN A 94 0.36 -0.12 9.30
CA GLN A 94 -0.14 1.04 8.60
C GLN A 94 -0.74 2.07 9.57
N LEU A 95 -1.41 1.60 10.63
CA LEU A 95 -1.97 2.42 11.70
C LEU A 95 -0.88 3.10 12.51
N LEU A 96 0.16 2.36 12.92
CA LEU A 96 1.33 2.90 13.59
C LEU A 96 1.93 4.06 12.77
N THR A 97 2.13 3.86 11.47
CA THR A 97 2.70 4.88 10.59
C THR A 97 1.74 6.06 10.37
N ALA A 98 0.42 5.82 10.28
CA ALA A 98 -0.57 6.88 10.11
C ALA A 98 -0.68 7.79 11.34
N ILE A 99 -0.70 7.20 12.54
CA ILE A 99 -0.75 7.97 13.80
C ILE A 99 0.53 8.77 14.00
N VAL A 100 1.71 8.21 13.69
CA VAL A 100 2.97 8.97 13.72
C VAL A 100 2.95 10.15 12.75
N LYS A 101 2.44 9.96 11.52
CA LYS A 101 2.24 11.06 10.56
C LYS A 101 1.29 12.13 11.09
N LEU A 102 0.16 11.71 11.66
CA LEU A 102 -0.82 12.61 12.27
C LEU A 102 -0.19 13.45 13.39
N PHE A 103 0.59 12.81 14.28
CA PHE A 103 1.29 13.50 15.36
C PHE A 103 2.32 14.53 14.86
N LEU A 104 3.11 14.19 13.84
CA LEU A 104 4.08 15.12 13.25
C LEU A 104 3.45 16.34 12.56
N LYS A 105 2.16 16.24 12.21
CA LYS A 105 1.37 17.32 11.60
C LYS A 105 0.60 18.14 12.64
N ARG A 106 -0.03 17.47 13.62
CA ARG A 106 -0.92 18.07 14.64
C ARG A 106 -0.50 17.61 16.05
N PRO A 107 0.65 18.06 16.58
CA PRO A 107 1.23 17.50 17.81
C PRO A 107 0.44 17.83 19.09
N THR A 108 -0.38 18.88 19.10
CA THR A 108 -1.11 19.33 20.30
C THR A 108 -2.23 18.40 20.72
N ASP A 109 -2.94 17.82 19.75
CA ASP A 109 -4.21 17.13 20.00
C ASP A 109 -4.04 15.60 19.97
N THR A 110 -2.87 15.11 19.55
CA THR A 110 -2.66 13.70 19.16
C THR A 110 -1.57 13.02 19.99
N GLN A 111 -1.10 13.69 21.04
CA GLN A 111 -0.03 13.21 21.91
C GLN A 111 -0.42 11.93 22.68
N GLU A 112 -1.66 11.82 23.14
CA GLU A 112 -2.15 10.61 23.82
C GLU A 112 -2.24 9.44 22.84
N LEU A 113 -2.81 9.68 21.65
CA LEU A 113 -2.99 8.67 20.60
C LEU A 113 -1.65 8.07 20.16
N VAL A 114 -0.61 8.89 19.94
CA VAL A 114 0.72 8.39 19.56
C VAL A 114 1.39 7.59 20.68
N GLN A 115 1.19 7.96 21.94
CA GLN A 115 1.71 7.19 23.07
C GLN A 115 1.03 5.83 23.19
N GLN A 116 -0.29 5.78 23.01
CA GLN A 116 -1.06 4.54 23.04
C GLN A 116 -0.61 3.58 21.94
N VAL A 117 -0.55 4.01 20.68
CA VAL A 117 -0.13 3.11 19.58
C VAL A 117 1.32 2.63 19.74
N LEU A 118 2.22 3.48 20.25
CA LEU A 118 3.60 3.08 20.52
C LEU A 118 3.68 2.06 21.66
N SER A 119 2.87 2.20 22.70
CA SER A 119 2.79 1.21 23.79
C SER A 119 2.29 -0.13 23.25
N LEU A 120 1.17 -0.12 22.52
CA LEU A 120 0.59 -1.33 21.92
C LEU A 120 1.57 -2.02 20.95
N ALA A 121 2.28 -1.25 20.11
CA ALA A 121 3.24 -1.79 19.17
C ALA A 121 4.52 -2.34 19.82
N THR A 122 4.95 -1.78 20.96
CA THR A 122 6.25 -2.14 21.58
C THR A 122 6.15 -3.09 22.77
N GLN A 123 5.15 -2.91 23.64
CA GLN A 123 4.99 -3.68 24.88
C GLN A 123 4.06 -4.89 24.66
N ASP A 124 2.97 -4.68 23.92
CA ASP A 124 1.88 -5.66 23.83
C ASP A 124 1.89 -6.48 22.52
N SER A 125 2.75 -6.13 21.55
CA SER A 125 2.85 -6.86 20.29
C SER A 125 3.95 -7.93 20.31
N ASP A 126 3.60 -9.14 19.91
CA ASP A 126 4.53 -10.26 19.69
C ASP A 126 5.19 -10.24 18.29
N ASN A 127 4.76 -9.35 17.39
CA ASN A 127 5.32 -9.26 16.05
C ASN A 127 6.65 -8.48 16.06
N PRO A 128 7.78 -9.11 15.67
CA PRO A 128 9.08 -8.45 15.74
C PRO A 128 9.22 -7.26 14.77
N ASP A 129 8.63 -7.30 13.57
CA ASP A 129 8.68 -6.16 12.62
C ASP A 129 7.88 -4.96 13.16
N LEU A 130 6.70 -5.22 13.73
CA LEU A 130 5.89 -4.17 14.35
C LEU A 130 6.60 -3.54 15.55
N ARG A 131 7.18 -4.38 16.41
CA ARG A 131 7.92 -3.95 17.60
C ARG A 131 9.15 -3.13 17.23
N ASP A 132 9.93 -3.57 16.24
CA ASP A 132 11.12 -2.87 15.77
C ASP A 132 10.76 -1.50 15.18
N ARG A 133 9.74 -1.42 14.32
CA ARG A 133 9.25 -0.13 13.79
C ARG A 133 8.72 0.77 14.90
N GLY A 134 8.00 0.21 15.88
CA GLY A 134 7.53 0.94 17.05
C GLY A 134 8.69 1.58 17.82
N PHE A 135 9.76 0.84 18.11
CA PHE A 135 10.95 1.38 18.77
C PHE A 135 11.70 2.40 17.92
N ILE A 136 11.79 2.22 16.60
CA ILE A 136 12.40 3.20 15.70
C ILE A 136 11.64 4.52 15.77
N TYR A 137 10.31 4.49 15.64
CA TYR A 137 9.49 5.71 15.77
C TYR A 137 9.58 6.32 17.16
N TRP A 138 9.52 5.52 18.22
CA TRP A 138 9.66 6.00 19.60
C TRP A 138 10.97 6.77 19.78
N ARG A 139 12.08 6.17 19.38
CA ARG A 139 13.41 6.78 19.50
C ARG A 139 13.53 8.03 18.65
N LEU A 140 13.02 8.00 17.42
CA LEU A 140 13.05 9.13 16.51
C LEU A 140 12.28 10.33 17.09
N LEU A 141 11.05 10.11 17.54
CA LEU A 141 10.19 11.14 18.14
C LEU A 141 10.75 11.66 19.48
N SER A 142 11.38 10.81 20.28
CA SER A 142 11.96 11.20 21.58
C SER A 142 13.30 11.94 21.43
N THR A 143 14.03 11.70 20.34
CA THR A 143 15.36 12.29 20.12
C THR A 143 15.24 13.66 19.47
N ASP A 144 14.52 13.75 18.34
CA ASP A 144 14.37 14.99 17.59
C ASP A 144 13.09 14.96 16.74
N PRO A 145 12.00 15.63 17.19
CA PRO A 145 10.77 15.76 16.43
C PRO A 145 10.95 16.49 15.09
N GLY A 146 11.94 17.39 14.99
CA GLY A 146 12.26 18.11 13.75
C GLY A 146 12.83 17.17 12.70
N ALA A 147 13.85 16.38 13.07
CA ALA A 147 14.38 15.33 12.19
C ALA A 147 13.33 14.26 11.86
N ALA A 148 12.45 13.91 12.82
CA ALA A 148 11.37 12.98 12.57
C ALA A 148 10.44 13.45 11.44
N LYS A 149 10.14 14.76 11.40
CA LYS A 149 9.34 15.36 10.33
C LYS A 149 10.02 15.24 8.97
N GLU A 150 11.30 15.57 8.89
CA GLU A 150 12.08 15.47 7.65
C GLU A 150 12.21 14.02 7.15
N VAL A 151 12.30 13.04 8.05
CA VAL A 151 12.45 11.62 7.68
C VAL A 151 11.11 11.00 7.30
N VAL A 152 10.07 11.18 8.11
CA VAL A 152 8.80 10.47 7.96
C VAL A 152 7.87 11.16 6.94
N LEU A 153 7.91 12.49 6.85
CA LEU A 153 7.13 13.29 5.91
C LEU A 153 7.92 13.71 4.67
N ALA A 154 9.07 13.07 4.42
CA ALA A 154 9.86 13.28 3.21
C ALA A 154 9.02 13.10 1.94
N GLU A 155 9.30 13.91 0.91
CA GLU A 155 8.72 13.68 -0.42
C GLU A 155 9.17 12.32 -0.96
N LYS A 156 8.20 11.44 -1.19
CA LYS A 156 8.43 10.12 -1.74
C LYS A 156 8.58 10.25 -3.27
N PRO A 157 9.53 9.54 -3.89
CA PRO A 157 9.62 9.52 -5.34
C PRO A 157 8.33 8.97 -5.94
N LEU A 158 7.98 9.44 -7.15
CA LEU A 158 6.85 8.91 -7.90
C LEU A 158 7.07 7.42 -8.15
N ILE A 159 6.05 6.62 -7.86
CA ILE A 159 6.07 5.18 -8.10
C ILE A 159 6.13 4.97 -9.61
N ALA A 160 7.20 4.34 -10.09
CA ALA A 160 7.26 3.84 -11.46
C ALA A 160 6.17 2.78 -11.63
N GLU A 161 5.50 2.74 -12.78
CA GLU A 161 4.57 1.65 -13.05
C GLU A 161 5.31 0.32 -12.94
N GLU A 162 4.95 -0.50 -11.95
CA GLU A 162 5.06 -1.95 -12.06
C GLU A 162 4.03 -2.36 -13.10
N THR A 163 4.30 -2.01 -14.35
CA THR A 163 3.65 -2.64 -15.48
C THR A 163 3.93 -4.15 -15.34
N ASP A 164 3.00 -5.02 -15.74
CA ASP A 164 3.16 -6.49 -15.82
C ASP A 164 4.24 -6.90 -16.85
N LEU A 165 5.41 -6.27 -16.77
CA LEU A 165 6.55 -6.47 -17.63
C LEU A 165 7.21 -7.75 -17.18
N ILE A 166 7.13 -8.73 -18.06
CA ILE A 166 7.92 -9.94 -17.98
C ILE A 166 9.40 -9.52 -17.98
N GLU A 167 10.17 -10.05 -17.03
CA GLU A 167 11.62 -9.82 -16.97
C GLU A 167 12.23 -10.06 -18.37
N PRO A 168 13.06 -9.15 -18.92
CA PRO A 168 13.54 -9.27 -20.30
C PRO A 168 14.20 -10.62 -20.62
N THR A 169 14.90 -11.21 -19.64
CA THR A 169 15.54 -12.52 -19.76
C THR A 169 14.51 -13.66 -19.90
N LEU A 170 13.44 -13.61 -19.11
CA LEU A 170 12.32 -14.55 -19.20
C LEU A 170 11.52 -14.33 -20.47
N LEU A 171 11.33 -13.08 -20.90
CA LEU A 171 10.65 -12.75 -22.15
C LEU A 171 11.42 -13.35 -23.34
N ASP A 172 12.74 -13.19 -23.38
CA ASP A 172 13.60 -13.77 -24.41
C ASP A 172 13.48 -15.31 -24.49
N GLU A 173 13.40 -15.97 -23.33
CA GLU A 173 13.16 -17.41 -23.23
C GLU A 173 11.75 -17.78 -23.73
N LEU A 174 10.72 -17.05 -23.32
CA LEU A 174 9.33 -17.28 -23.73
C LEU A 174 9.12 -17.06 -25.23
N ILE A 175 9.82 -16.12 -25.86
CA ILE A 175 9.82 -15.93 -27.31
C ILE A 175 10.31 -17.20 -28.02
N CYS A 176 11.32 -17.88 -27.48
CA CYS A 176 11.82 -19.15 -28.03
C CYS A 176 10.82 -20.32 -27.90
N HIS A 177 9.79 -20.13 -27.08
CA HIS A 177 8.76 -21.09 -26.75
C HIS A 177 7.35 -20.64 -27.17
N ILE A 178 7.24 -19.69 -28.12
CA ILE A 178 5.97 -19.30 -28.75
C ILE A 178 5.30 -20.55 -29.36
N ALA A 179 3.98 -20.66 -29.18
CA ALA A 179 3.16 -21.82 -29.54
C ALA A 179 3.43 -23.09 -28.70
N SER A 180 3.89 -22.93 -27.46
CA SER A 180 3.98 -24.01 -26.47
C SER A 180 3.24 -23.67 -25.18
N LEU A 181 3.12 -24.65 -24.27
CA LEU A 181 2.52 -24.41 -22.95
C LEU A 181 3.27 -23.36 -22.13
N ALA A 182 4.58 -23.17 -22.36
CA ALA A 182 5.36 -22.14 -21.67
C ALA A 182 4.86 -20.73 -22.03
N SER A 183 4.53 -20.49 -23.31
CA SER A 183 3.95 -19.21 -23.75
C SER A 183 2.51 -19.00 -23.28
N VAL A 184 1.79 -20.06 -22.88
CA VAL A 184 0.44 -19.93 -22.31
C VAL A 184 0.52 -19.67 -20.80
N TYR A 185 1.45 -20.33 -20.10
CA TYR A 185 1.62 -20.19 -18.66
C TYR A 185 2.48 -18.99 -18.23
N HIS A 186 3.11 -18.30 -19.19
CA HIS A 186 4.10 -17.23 -18.93
C HIS A 186 5.18 -17.68 -17.93
N LYS A 187 5.57 -18.96 -18.02
CA LYS A 187 6.53 -19.62 -17.13
C LYS A 187 7.54 -20.39 -17.96
N PRO A 188 8.80 -20.49 -17.49
CA PRO A 188 9.79 -21.30 -18.18
C PRO A 188 9.34 -22.78 -18.14
N PRO A 189 9.66 -23.59 -19.17
CA PRO A 189 9.30 -25.01 -19.22
C PRO A 189 9.72 -25.80 -17.97
N SER A 190 10.83 -25.42 -17.35
CA SER A 190 11.35 -26.06 -16.12
C SER A 190 10.45 -25.87 -14.90
N ALA A 191 9.55 -24.89 -14.90
CA ALA A 191 8.66 -24.62 -13.77
C ALA A 191 7.45 -25.57 -13.71
N PHE A 192 7.14 -26.30 -14.78
CA PHE A 192 5.94 -27.13 -14.85
C PHE A 192 6.13 -28.49 -15.54
N VAL A 193 7.34 -28.81 -16.03
CA VAL A 193 7.69 -30.13 -16.56
C VAL A 193 8.84 -30.71 -15.74
N GLU A 194 8.55 -31.68 -14.88
CA GLU A 194 9.57 -32.42 -14.14
C GLU A 194 10.30 -33.42 -15.06
N GLY A 195 11.63 -33.42 -15.04
CA GLY A 195 12.44 -34.52 -15.58
C GLY A 195 12.93 -34.43 -17.03
N ARG A 196 12.73 -33.31 -17.74
CA ARG A 196 13.45 -33.05 -19.00
C ARG A 196 13.98 -31.63 -19.00
N THR A 197 15.30 -31.48 -18.88
CA THR A 197 16.02 -30.27 -19.26
C THR A 197 15.68 -29.96 -20.72
N GLY A 198 14.67 -29.12 -20.92
CA GLY A 198 14.27 -28.65 -22.24
C GLY A 198 15.47 -28.04 -22.96
N LEU A 199 15.51 -28.19 -24.28
CA LEU A 199 16.49 -27.49 -25.11
C LEU A 199 16.43 -26.00 -24.75
N ARG A 200 17.48 -25.48 -24.09
CA ARG A 200 17.67 -24.03 -23.96
C ARG A 200 17.82 -23.46 -25.37
N ARG A 201 16.71 -22.97 -25.91
CA ARG A 201 16.70 -22.20 -27.14
C ARG A 201 17.04 -20.78 -26.72
N ALA A 202 18.16 -20.26 -27.21
CA ALA A 202 18.57 -18.89 -26.98
C ALA A 202 18.20 -18.05 -28.20
N LEU A 203 17.67 -16.86 -27.97
CA LEU A 203 17.51 -15.88 -29.04
C LEU A 203 18.88 -15.51 -29.61
N PRO A 204 19.04 -15.41 -30.94
CA PRO A 204 20.25 -14.87 -31.53
C PRO A 204 20.44 -13.43 -31.03
N LYS A 205 21.62 -13.11 -30.50
CA LYS A 205 21.96 -11.75 -30.09
C LYS A 205 21.81 -10.84 -31.30
N HIS A 206 20.94 -9.82 -31.22
CA HIS A 206 20.85 -8.78 -32.23
C HIS A 206 22.23 -8.13 -32.37
N THR A 207 22.97 -8.51 -33.40
CA THR A 207 24.10 -7.73 -33.86
C THR A 207 23.46 -6.54 -34.56
N LEU A 208 23.46 -5.38 -33.91
CA LEU A 208 23.20 -4.13 -34.60
C LEU A 208 24.22 -4.06 -35.74
N VAL A 209 23.79 -4.39 -36.95
CA VAL A 209 24.54 -4.07 -38.16
C VAL A 209 24.48 -2.56 -38.24
N ALA A 210 25.54 -1.90 -37.78
CA ALA A 210 25.78 -0.50 -38.07
C ALA A 210 25.90 -0.38 -39.59
N LEU A 211 24.85 0.14 -40.22
CA LEU A 211 24.87 0.70 -41.58
C LEU A 211 24.88 2.22 -41.46
#